data_AF-A0A158RS63-F1
#
_entry.id   AF-A0A158RS63-F1
#
_cell.length_a   1.000
_cell.length_b   1.000
_cell.length_c   1.000
_cell.angle_alpha   90.00
_cell.angle_beta   90.00
_cell.angle_gamma   90.00
#
_symmetry.space_group_name_H-M   'P 1'
#
loop_
_entity.id
_entity.type
_entity.pdbx_description
1 polymer ?
#
loop_
_entity_poly.entity_id
_entity_poly.type
_entity_poly.pdbx_seq_one_letter_code
_entity_poly.pdbx_strand_id
1 'polypeptide(L)'
;MNIVVLSSIVAVCMAVGAMFIRLKAAKKPATLKKIILPPFFMSTGALMYVFPEFRLTPAEMLEAIGVGLFFSIFLIKTSKFEIRGQEIYLKRSKAFVFILIGLLVVRIVFKTYLSQSLDLGQLSGMFFLLAFAMIVSWRIAMYRSFTKLQKEMEKEDGFYNEKDMKLT
;
A
#
# COMPACT_ATOMS: atom_id res chain seq x y z
N MET A 1 25.50 -23.76 6.25
CA MET A 1 24.76 -22.88 5.31
C MET A 1 24.10 -21.78 6.13
N ASN A 2 24.53 -20.53 5.96
CA ASN A 2 24.18 -19.42 6.87
C ASN A 2 22.66 -19.17 6.92
N ILE A 3 22.08 -19.20 8.13
CA ILE A 3 20.67 -18.84 8.43
C ILE A 3 20.26 -17.51 7.79
N VAL A 4 21.22 -16.58 7.66
CA VAL A 4 21.04 -15.28 7.01
C VAL A 4 20.74 -15.41 5.51
N VAL A 5 21.37 -16.35 4.81
CA VAL A 5 21.14 -16.59 3.38
C VAL A 5 19.76 -17.24 3.18
N LEU A 6 19.42 -18.24 4.01
CA LEU A 6 18.13 -18.92 3.93
C LEU A 6 16.95 -17.97 4.21
N SER A 7 17.05 -17.14 5.26
CA SER A 7 16.04 -16.13 5.59
C SER A 7 15.88 -15.06 4.51
N SER A 8 16.96 -14.67 3.85
CA SER A 8 16.92 -13.72 2.73
C SER A 8 16.22 -14.30 1.50
N ILE A 9 16.48 -15.58 1.17
CA ILE A 9 15.82 -16.27 0.05
C ILE A 9 14.31 -16.37 0.31
N VAL A 10 13.90 -16.77 1.52
CA VAL A 10 12.48 -16.86 1.89
C VAL A 10 11.79 -15.50 1.78
N ALA A 11 12.44 -14.42 2.25
CA ALA A 11 11.90 -13.07 2.14
C ALA A 11 11.70 -12.62 0.68
N VAL A 12 12.66 -12.91 -0.21
CA VAL A 12 12.54 -12.62 -1.64
C VAL A 12 11.40 -13.42 -2.28
N CYS A 13 11.32 -14.73 -2.01
CA CYS A 13 10.23 -15.57 -2.51
C CYS A 13 8.85 -15.05 -2.06
N MET A 14 8.71 -14.64 -0.80
CA MET A 14 7.46 -14.10 -0.26
C MET A 14 7.11 -12.75 -0.91
N ALA A 15 8.09 -11.87 -1.13
CA ALA A 15 7.90 -10.60 -1.83
C ALA A 15 7.45 -10.78 -3.28
N VAL A 16 8.07 -11.73 -4.01
CA VAL A 16 7.70 -12.09 -5.38
C VAL A 16 6.29 -12.67 -5.42
N GLY A 17 5.97 -13.62 -4.54
CA GLY A 17 4.63 -14.22 -4.44
C GLY A 17 3.54 -13.18 -4.16
N ALA A 18 3.76 -12.29 -3.20
CA ALA A 18 2.86 -11.18 -2.89
C ALA A 18 2.65 -10.25 -4.10
N MET A 19 3.70 -10.01 -4.89
CA MET A 19 3.61 -9.22 -6.11
C MET A 19 2.73 -9.92 -7.17
N PHE A 20 2.88 -11.24 -7.36
CA PHE A 20 2.03 -12.02 -8.27
C PHE A 20 0.55 -11.98 -7.88
N ILE A 21 0.24 -12.17 -6.60
CA ILE A 21 -1.13 -12.07 -6.08
C ILE A 21 -1.72 -10.70 -6.41
N ARG A 22 -0.94 -9.65 -6.18
CA ARG A 22 -1.36 -8.27 -6.45
C ARG A 22 -1.57 -8.00 -7.95
N LEU A 23 -0.72 -8.55 -8.81
CA LEU A 23 -0.87 -8.46 -10.26
C LEU A 23 -2.16 -9.12 -10.76
N LYS A 24 -2.54 -10.25 -10.15
CA LYS A 24 -3.80 -10.96 -10.44
C LYS A 24 -5.02 -10.21 -9.90
N ALA A 25 -4.90 -9.62 -8.70
CA ALA A 25 -5.97 -8.81 -8.09
C ALA A 25 -6.32 -7.57 -8.92
N ALA A 26 -5.34 -6.95 -9.58
CA ALA A 26 -5.55 -5.79 -10.46
C ALA A 26 -6.35 -6.10 -11.75
N LYS A 27 -6.56 -7.37 -12.10
CA LYS A 27 -7.41 -7.77 -13.25
C LYS A 27 -8.90 -7.87 -12.89
N LYS A 28 -9.25 -7.76 -11.61
CA LYS A 28 -10.63 -7.83 -11.12
C LYS A 28 -11.17 -6.41 -10.90
N PRO A 29 -12.49 -6.19 -10.98
CA PRO A 29 -13.08 -4.91 -10.66
C PRO A 29 -12.72 -4.49 -9.24
N ALA A 30 -12.43 -3.20 -9.08
CA ALA A 30 -12.14 -2.57 -7.81
C ALA A 30 -13.44 -2.44 -7.01
N THR A 31 -13.38 -2.78 -5.73
CA THR A 31 -14.51 -2.60 -4.81
C THR A 31 -14.02 -1.89 -3.56
N LEU A 32 -14.90 -1.14 -2.88
CA LEU A 32 -14.58 -0.46 -1.62
C LEU A 32 -13.92 -1.42 -0.63
N LYS A 33 -14.46 -2.63 -0.48
CA LYS A 33 -13.94 -3.66 0.43
C LYS A 33 -12.46 -3.95 0.13
N LYS A 34 -12.08 -4.15 -1.15
CA LYS A 34 -10.68 -4.43 -1.54
C LYS A 34 -9.73 -3.24 -1.32
N ILE A 35 -10.24 -2.01 -1.30
CA ILE A 35 -9.44 -0.81 -1.03
C ILE A 35 -9.14 -0.70 0.47
N ILE A 36 -10.13 -0.96 1.34
CA ILE A 36 -9.98 -0.78 2.81
C ILE A 36 -9.30 -1.98 3.48
N LEU A 37 -9.42 -3.17 2.89
CA LEU A 37 -8.95 -4.41 3.50
C LEU A 37 -7.44 -4.43 3.83
N PRO A 38 -6.52 -3.92 2.99
CA PRO A 38 -5.10 -3.92 3.30
C PRO A 38 -4.69 -3.16 4.58
N PRO A 39 -5.06 -1.87 4.79
CA PRO A 39 -4.68 -1.16 6.02
C PRO A 39 -5.31 -1.80 7.26
N PHE A 40 -6.52 -2.37 7.14
CA PHE A 40 -7.15 -3.09 8.24
C PHE A 40 -6.37 -4.34 8.66
N PHE A 41 -5.90 -5.14 7.70
CA PHE A 41 -5.04 -6.28 8.03
C PHE A 41 -3.65 -5.86 8.49
N MET A 42 -3.11 -4.73 8.01
CA MET A 42 -1.82 -4.27 8.49
C MET A 42 -1.88 -3.70 9.90
N SER A 43 -3.01 -3.12 10.33
CA SER A 43 -3.12 -2.60 11.70
C SER A 43 -2.98 -3.68 12.78
N THR A 44 -3.26 -4.95 12.48
CA THR A 44 -3.00 -6.05 13.44
C THR A 44 -1.51 -6.22 13.72
N GLY A 45 -0.65 -5.87 12.76
CA GLY A 45 0.81 -5.86 12.94
C GLY A 45 1.30 -4.84 13.95
N ALA A 46 0.50 -3.81 14.29
CA ALA A 46 0.85 -2.84 15.31
C ALA A 46 0.95 -3.46 16.72
N LEU A 47 0.42 -4.68 16.93
CA LEU A 47 0.62 -5.44 18.16
C LEU A 47 2.10 -5.68 18.50
N MET A 48 3.01 -5.63 17.52
CA MET A 48 4.44 -5.77 17.78
C MET A 48 4.99 -4.69 18.73
N TYR A 49 4.38 -3.49 18.78
CA TYR A 49 4.80 -2.39 19.67
C TYR A 49 4.52 -2.65 21.15
N VAL A 50 3.76 -3.70 21.49
CA VAL A 50 3.58 -4.14 22.87
C VAL A 50 4.93 -4.56 23.45
N PHE A 51 5.76 -5.25 22.65
CA PHE A 51 7.08 -5.69 23.03
C PHE A 51 8.08 -4.52 23.03
N PRO A 52 8.97 -4.43 24.04
CA PRO A 52 9.87 -3.30 24.22
C PRO A 52 10.87 -3.13 23.07
N GLU A 53 11.30 -4.23 22.45
CA GLU A 53 12.26 -4.25 21.34
C GLU A 53 11.78 -3.47 20.10
N PHE A 54 10.46 -3.31 19.90
CA PHE A 54 9.92 -2.63 18.72
C PHE A 54 9.47 -1.20 19.01
N ARG A 55 9.57 -0.73 20.26
CA ARG A 55 9.09 0.61 20.63
C ARG A 55 9.96 1.68 19.99
N LEU A 56 9.29 2.71 19.50
CA LEU A 56 9.90 3.85 18.81
C LEU A 56 9.88 5.06 19.72
N THR A 57 10.93 5.87 19.66
CA THR A 57 10.89 7.22 20.22
C THR A 57 9.91 8.09 19.42
N PRO A 58 9.35 9.15 20.02
CA PRO A 58 8.46 10.07 19.30
C PRO A 58 9.12 10.69 18.06
N ALA A 59 10.44 10.94 18.10
CA ALA A 59 11.19 11.47 16.97
C ALA A 59 11.20 10.48 15.78
N GLU A 60 11.55 9.22 16.04
CA GLU A 60 11.55 8.16 15.02
C GLU A 60 10.16 7.89 14.46
N MET A 61 9.13 8.01 15.30
CA MET A 61 7.73 7.89 14.89
C MET A 61 7.37 8.98 13.87
N LEU A 62 7.74 10.24 14.14
CA LEU A 62 7.51 11.37 13.25
C LEU A 62 8.28 11.22 11.94
N GLU A 63 9.55 10.79 12.00
CA GLU A 63 10.36 10.54 10.80
C GLU A 63 9.74 9.44 9.94
N ALA A 64 9.41 8.29 10.52
CA ALA A 64 8.83 7.17 9.79
C ALA A 64 7.47 7.54 9.15
N ILE A 65 6.61 8.25 9.88
CA ILE A 65 5.33 8.73 9.36
C ILE A 65 5.56 9.74 8.24
N GLY A 66 6.43 10.74 8.45
CA GLY A 66 6.73 11.78 7.47
C GLY A 66 7.25 11.20 6.15
N VAL A 67 8.22 10.28 6.22
CA VAL A 67 8.76 9.58 5.06
C VAL A 67 7.69 8.69 4.40
N GLY A 68 6.88 7.99 5.19
CA GLY A 68 5.79 7.16 4.69
C GLY A 68 4.74 7.97 3.91
N LEU A 69 4.36 9.13 4.43
CA LEU A 69 3.46 10.06 3.75
C LEU A 69 4.09 10.64 2.48
N PHE A 70 5.38 10.99 2.51
CA PHE A 70 6.10 11.47 1.34
C PHE A 70 6.08 10.44 0.20
N PHE A 71 6.41 9.17 0.48
CA PHE A 71 6.36 8.12 -0.53
C PHE A 71 4.94 7.79 -1.00
N SER A 72 3.92 8.01 -0.17
CA SER A 72 2.54 7.77 -0.57
C SER A 72 2.09 8.70 -1.72
N ILE A 73 2.65 9.90 -1.82
CA ILE A 73 2.38 10.85 -2.92
C ILE A 73 2.68 10.20 -4.27
N PHE A 74 3.80 9.49 -4.39
CA PHE A 74 4.17 8.78 -5.62
C PHE A 74 3.18 7.66 -5.96
N LEU A 75 2.69 6.94 -4.95
CA LEU A 75 1.69 5.88 -5.12
C LEU A 75 0.35 6.45 -5.57
N ILE A 76 -0.10 7.54 -4.95
CA ILE A 76 -1.34 8.24 -5.31
C ILE A 76 -1.26 8.71 -6.76
N LYS A 77 -0.19 9.42 -7.13
CA LYS A 77 -0.02 9.98 -8.49
C LYS A 77 0.00 8.91 -9.59
N THR A 78 0.52 7.74 -9.29
CA THR A 78 0.66 6.64 -10.26
C THR A 78 -0.52 5.66 -10.25
N SER A 79 -1.42 5.77 -9.28
CA SER A 79 -2.62 4.95 -9.19
C SER A 79 -3.79 5.66 -9.87
N LYS A 80 -4.21 5.13 -11.01
CA LYS A 80 -5.37 5.65 -11.75
C LYS A 80 -6.47 4.61 -11.79
N PHE A 81 -7.71 5.05 -11.80
CA PHE A 81 -8.85 4.20 -12.10
C PHE A 81 -9.24 4.36 -13.56
N GLU A 82 -9.75 3.29 -14.16
CA GLU A 82 -10.28 3.28 -15.51
C GLU A 82 -11.67 2.63 -15.49
N ILE A 83 -12.61 3.23 -16.20
CA ILE A 83 -13.96 2.68 -16.36
C ILE A 83 -13.91 1.74 -17.57
N ARG A 84 -14.39 0.51 -17.40
CA ARG A 84 -14.56 -0.45 -18.50
C ARG A 84 -15.99 -0.98 -18.46
N GLY A 85 -16.84 -0.48 -19.35
CA GLY A 85 -18.28 -0.75 -19.29
C GLY A 85 -18.90 -0.11 -18.05
N GLN A 86 -19.60 -0.90 -17.23
CA GLN A 86 -20.22 -0.47 -15.96
C GLN A 86 -19.35 -0.76 -14.72
N GLU A 87 -18.08 -1.15 -14.90
CA GLU A 87 -17.21 -1.55 -13.79
C GLU A 87 -15.94 -0.70 -13.72
N ILE A 88 -15.52 -0.36 -12.50
CA ILE A 88 -14.32 0.44 -12.24
C ILE A 88 -13.13 -0.48 -11.98
N TYR A 89 -12.07 -0.33 -12.78
CA TYR A 89 -10.82 -1.08 -12.64
C TYR A 89 -9.67 -0.21 -12.15
N LEU A 90 -8.75 -0.81 -11.40
CA LEU A 90 -7.53 -0.13 -10.96
C LEU A 90 -6.41 -0.34 -11.99
N LYS A 91 -5.94 0.75 -12.60
CA LYS A 91 -4.73 0.73 -13.42
C LYS A 91 -3.51 0.52 -12.52
N ARG A 92 -2.67 -0.44 -12.91
CA ARG A 92 -1.50 -0.87 -12.14
C ARG A 92 -0.52 0.30 -11.92
N SER A 93 -0.22 0.62 -10.66
CA SER A 93 0.89 1.50 -10.31
C SER A 93 2.21 0.74 -10.37
N LYS A 94 3.09 1.12 -11.31
CA LYS A 94 4.47 0.60 -11.38
C LYS A 94 5.32 1.10 -10.19
N ALA A 95 5.02 2.28 -9.66
CA ALA A 95 5.77 2.88 -8.54
C ALA A 95 5.72 2.03 -7.27
N PHE A 96 4.63 1.28 -7.03
CA PHE A 96 4.58 0.39 -5.87
C PHE A 96 5.69 -0.68 -5.87
N VAL A 97 6.01 -1.23 -7.04
CA VAL A 97 7.07 -2.23 -7.16
C VAL A 97 8.43 -1.58 -6.91
N PHE A 98 8.67 -0.41 -7.49
CA PHE A 98 9.90 0.36 -7.26
C PHE A 98 10.08 0.74 -5.78
N ILE A 99 9.01 1.19 -5.11
CA ILE A 99 9.07 1.56 -3.69
C ILE A 99 9.32 0.34 -2.81
N LEU A 100 8.70 -0.81 -3.09
CA LEU A 100 8.96 -2.05 -2.34
C LEU A 100 10.42 -2.51 -2.49
N ILE A 101 10.92 -2.54 -3.72
CA ILE A 101 12.31 -2.95 -4.00
C ILE A 101 13.27 -1.93 -3.37
N GLY A 102 13.00 -0.64 -3.53
CA GLY A 102 13.80 0.44 -2.93
C GLY A 102 13.86 0.33 -1.40
N LEU A 103 12.72 0.13 -0.73
CA LEU A 103 12.66 -0.10 0.72
C LEU A 103 13.45 -1.34 1.13
N LEU A 104 13.38 -2.43 0.37
CA LEU A 104 14.12 -3.65 0.65
C LEU A 104 15.64 -3.44 0.52
N VAL A 105 16.08 -2.75 -0.54
CA VAL A 105 17.51 -2.45 -0.77
C VAL A 105 18.02 -1.52 0.32
N VAL A 106 17.31 -0.42 0.59
CA VAL A 106 17.66 0.51 1.67
C VAL A 106 17.74 -0.24 3.00
N ARG A 107 16.79 -1.14 3.29
CA ARG A 107 16.82 -1.97 4.51
C ARG A 107 18.07 -2.85 4.60
N ILE A 108 18.47 -3.50 3.50
CA ILE A 108 19.67 -4.36 3.48
C ILE A 108 20.92 -3.51 3.69
N VAL A 109 21.04 -2.36 3.00
CA VAL A 109 22.18 -1.44 3.13
C VAL A 109 22.28 -0.88 4.54
N PHE A 110 21.17 -0.42 5.13
CA PHE A 110 21.13 0.06 6.51
C PHE A 110 21.52 -1.04 7.49
N LYS A 111 21.03 -2.27 7.31
CA LYS A 111 21.46 -3.40 8.13
C LYS A 111 22.96 -3.63 8.04
N THR A 112 23.58 -3.55 6.86
CA THR A 112 25.01 -3.85 6.70
C THR A 112 25.91 -2.72 7.21
N TYR A 113 25.52 -1.45 7.04
CA TYR A 113 26.35 -0.29 7.44
C TYR A 113 26.07 0.22 8.87
N LEU A 114 24.83 0.10 9.35
CA LEU A 114 24.36 0.68 10.61
C LEU A 114 24.14 -0.37 11.71
N SER A 115 24.69 -1.57 11.51
CA SER A 115 24.52 -2.74 12.40
C SER A 115 25.18 -2.60 13.77
N GLN A 116 25.85 -1.49 14.08
CA GLN A 116 26.50 -1.25 15.38
C GLN A 116 25.75 -0.29 16.31
N SER A 117 24.76 0.47 15.83
CA SER A 117 24.16 1.56 16.62
C SER A 117 22.65 1.47 16.83
N LEU A 118 21.89 0.71 16.02
CA LEU A 118 20.44 0.58 16.17
C LEU A 118 20.02 -0.89 16.36
N ASP A 119 19.14 -1.13 17.34
CA ASP A 119 18.60 -2.45 17.61
C ASP A 119 17.70 -2.94 16.46
N LEU A 120 17.77 -4.23 16.14
CA LEU A 120 17.06 -4.84 15.01
C LEU A 120 15.54 -4.76 15.18
N GLY A 121 15.06 -4.79 16.43
CA GLY A 121 13.64 -4.62 16.77
C GLY A 121 13.14 -3.22 16.42
N GLN A 122 13.86 -2.18 16.85
CA GLN A 122 13.51 -0.78 16.64
C GLN A 122 13.47 -0.43 15.15
N LEU A 123 14.46 -0.88 14.38
CA LEU A 123 14.50 -0.68 12.92
C LEU A 123 13.28 -1.33 12.25
N SER A 124 12.90 -2.54 12.68
CA SER A 124 11.71 -3.24 12.18
C SER A 124 10.41 -2.48 12.53
N GLY A 125 10.37 -1.87 13.72
CA GLY A 125 9.38 -0.88 14.14
C GLY A 125 9.22 0.25 13.13
N MET A 126 10.30 0.97 12.86
CA MET A 126 10.30 2.13 11.96
C MET A 126 9.79 1.77 10.56
N PHE A 127 10.29 0.66 9.99
CA PHE A 127 9.89 0.22 8.66
C PHE A 127 8.40 -0.15 8.59
N PHE A 128 7.86 -0.80 9.62
CA PHE A 128 6.44 -1.09 9.69
C PHE A 128 5.61 0.19 9.74
N LEU A 129 5.97 1.14 10.60
CA LEU A 129 5.22 2.40 10.74
C LEU A 129 5.23 3.21 9.44
N LEU A 130 6.39 3.31 8.80
CA LEU A 130 6.56 3.94 7.50
C LEU A 130 5.65 3.28 6.46
N ALA A 131 5.69 1.94 6.36
CA ALA A 131 4.87 1.20 5.41
C ALA A 131 3.37 1.36 5.71
N PHE A 132 2.99 1.36 6.98
CA PHE A 132 1.61 1.55 7.42
C PHE A 132 1.09 2.95 7.07
N ALA A 133 1.82 4.01 7.44
CA ALA A 133 1.47 5.40 7.10
C ALA A 133 1.35 5.60 5.59
N MET A 134 2.28 5.02 4.83
CA MET A 134 2.25 5.05 3.36
C MET A 134 1.01 4.35 2.79
N ILE A 135 0.66 3.16 3.28
CA ILE A 135 -0.47 2.38 2.75
C ILE A 135 -1.81 3.00 3.14
N VAL A 136 -1.95 3.49 4.37
CA VAL A 136 -3.17 4.14 4.85
C VAL A 136 -3.48 5.39 4.02
N SER A 137 -2.53 6.32 3.91
CA SER A 137 -2.71 7.56 3.13
C SER A 137 -3.02 7.28 1.66
N TRP A 138 -2.31 6.33 1.05
CA TRP A 138 -2.57 5.94 -0.33
C TRP A 138 -3.96 5.32 -0.51
N ARG A 139 -4.41 4.44 0.39
CA ARG A 139 -5.75 3.82 0.31
C ARG A 139 -6.88 4.81 0.53
N ILE A 140 -6.71 5.79 1.41
CA ILE A 140 -7.67 6.87 1.61
C ILE A 140 -7.85 7.68 0.31
N ALA A 141 -6.75 8.03 -0.36
CA ALA A 141 -6.81 8.74 -1.63
C ALA A 141 -7.50 7.91 -2.74
N MET A 142 -7.22 6.60 -2.78
CA MET A 142 -7.91 5.69 -3.70
C MET A 142 -9.40 5.58 -3.41
N TYR A 143 -9.80 5.50 -2.14
CA TYR A 143 -11.21 5.47 -1.73
C TYR A 143 -11.95 6.71 -2.21
N ARG A 144 -11.38 7.91 -1.98
CA ARG A 144 -11.97 9.18 -2.44
C ARG A 144 -12.13 9.22 -3.96
N SER A 145 -11.10 8.77 -4.69
CA SER A 145 -11.12 8.74 -6.16
C SER A 145 -12.16 7.75 -6.69
N PHE A 146 -12.28 6.59 -6.05
CA PHE A 146 -13.27 5.57 -6.42
C PHE A 146 -14.70 6.06 -6.19
N THR A 147 -15.00 6.61 -5.00
CA THR A 147 -16.34 7.13 -4.69
C THR A 147 -16.73 8.30 -5.59
N LYS A 148 -15.77 9.13 -6.00
CA LYS A 148 -16.03 10.20 -6.97
C LYS A 148 -16.46 9.63 -8.33
N LEU A 149 -15.71 8.67 -8.86
CA LEU A 149 -16.03 8.02 -10.15
C LEU A 149 -17.36 7.26 -10.10
N GLN A 150 -17.63 6.56 -8.99
CA GLN A 150 -18.90 5.84 -8.83
C GLN A 150 -20.10 6.79 -8.89
N LYS A 151 -20.03 7.95 -8.23
CA LYS A 151 -21.08 8.98 -8.28
C LYS A 151 -21.24 9.60 -9.67
N GLU A 152 -20.15 9.73 -10.43
CA GLU A 152 -20.20 10.22 -11.81
C GLU A 152 -20.93 9.23 -12.71
N MET A 153 -20.64 7.92 -12.57
CA MET A 153 -21.35 6.86 -13.30
C MET A 153 -22.84 6.79 -12.94
N GLU A 154 -23.19 6.84 -11.65
CA GLU A 154 -24.60 6.82 -11.20
C GLU A 154 -25.41 8.02 -11.75
N LYS A 155 -24.79 9.20 -11.87
CA LYS A 155 -25.42 10.38 -12.46
C LYS A 155 -25.62 10.23 -13.98
N GLU A 156 -24.63 9.69 -14.67
CA GLU A 156 -24.69 9.50 -16.12
C GLU A 156 -25.75 8.46 -16.49
N ASP A 157 -25.80 7.32 -15.79
CA ASP A 157 -26.84 6.30 -15.98
C ASP A 157 -28.26 6.85 -15.70
N GLY A 158 -28.41 7.66 -14.64
CA GLY A 158 -29.68 8.32 -14.33
C GLY A 158 -30.13 9.31 -15.43
N PHE A 159 -29.19 10.00 -16.07
CA PHE A 159 -29.47 10.95 -17.15
C PHE A 159 -29.90 10.27 -18.45
N TYR A 160 -29.27 9.14 -18.82
CA TYR A 160 -29.72 8.35 -19.98
C TYR A 160 -31.11 7.76 -19.76
N ASN A 161 -31.35 7.18 -18.58
CA ASN A 161 -32.65 6.59 -18.24
C ASN A 161 -33.79 7.64 -18.25
N GLU A 162 -33.53 8.87 -17.79
CA GLU A 162 -34.51 9.96 -17.87
C GLU A 162 -34.79 10.43 -19.31
N LYS A 163 -33.77 10.43 -20.19
CA LYS A 163 -33.95 10.75 -21.60
C LYS A 163 -34.76 9.69 -22.35
N ASP A 164 -34.45 8.42 -22.12
CA ASP A 164 -35.13 7.30 -22.77
C ASP A 164 -36.63 7.29 -22.40
N MET A 165 -36.95 7.62 -21.15
CA MET A 165 -38.34 7.76 -20.68
C MET A 165 -39.10 8.94 -21.29
N LYS A 166 -38.40 9.99 -21.76
CA LYS A 166 -39.02 11.16 -22.43
C LYS A 166 -39.16 10.98 -23.94
N LEU A 167 -38.54 9.95 -24.52
CA LEU A 167 -38.55 9.64 -25.95
C LEU A 167 -39.58 8.57 -26.34
N THR A 168 -40.22 7.92 -25.36
CA THR A 168 -41.38 7.03 -25.49
C THR A 168 -42.66 7.71 -25.05
#